data_AF-A0A9D4M292-F1
#
_entry.id   AF-A0A9D4M292-F1
#
_cell.length_a   1.000
_cell.length_b   1.000
_cell.length_c   1.000
_cell.angle_alpha   90.00
_cell.angle_beta   90.00
_cell.angle_gamma   90.00
#
_symmetry.space_group_name_H-M   'P 1'
#
loop_
_entity.id
_entity.type
_entity.pdbx_description
1 polymer ?
#
loop_
_entity_poly.entity_id
_entity_poly.type
_entity_poly.pdbx_seq_one_letter_code
_entity_poly.pdbx_strand_id
1 'polypeptide(L)'
;MLKQLELPSLQERRKINRLVMLYKVAEVLVPAIPATECLKTASVKRHIKAKQYRDCVTSNIIDNQVINNDRVFVIKNTNSLQFNNSFFVKTIMVWNHLEKSGSRRDS
;
A
#
# COMPACT_ATOMS: atom_id res chain seq x y z
N MET A 1 -26.43 22.99 -6.18
CA MET A 1 -25.49 23.05 -7.33
C MET A 1 -24.17 22.28 -7.09
N LEU A 2 -24.17 21.14 -6.38
CA LEU A 2 -22.93 20.35 -6.13
C LEU A 2 -22.94 18.94 -6.75
N LYS A 3 -24.09 18.46 -7.25
CA LYS A 3 -24.23 17.12 -7.84
C LYS A 3 -23.80 17.04 -9.33
N GLN A 4 -23.51 18.17 -9.98
CA GLN A 4 -23.22 18.24 -11.41
C GLN A 4 -21.72 18.10 -11.76
N LEU A 5 -20.82 18.12 -10.77
CA LEU A 5 -19.38 18.16 -11.03
C LEU A 5 -18.65 16.83 -10.76
N GLU A 6 -19.35 15.74 -10.41
CA GLU A 6 -18.75 14.42 -10.09
C GLU A 6 -17.48 14.52 -9.21
N LEU A 7 -17.43 15.52 -8.32
CA LEU A 7 -16.21 15.80 -7.58
C LEU A 7 -16.04 14.74 -6.49
N PRO A 8 -14.82 14.19 -6.36
CA PRO A 8 -14.51 13.29 -5.27
C PRO A 8 -14.74 14.00 -3.94
N SER A 9 -15.19 13.23 -2.95
CA SER A 9 -15.43 13.70 -1.61
C SER A 9 -14.17 14.37 -1.03
N LEU A 10 -14.35 15.28 -0.05
CA LEU A 10 -13.21 15.88 0.65
C LEU A 10 -12.28 14.81 1.25
N GLN A 11 -12.85 13.70 1.71
CA GLN A 11 -12.13 12.56 2.25
C GLN A 11 -11.26 11.87 1.19
N GLU A 12 -11.80 11.63 0.00
CA GLU A 12 -11.04 11.06 -1.12
C GLU A 12 -9.93 11.98 -1.59
N ARG A 13 -10.20 13.28 -1.74
CA ARG A 13 -9.16 14.27 -2.10
C ARG A 13 -8.03 14.29 -1.07
N ARG A 14 -8.36 14.26 0.23
CA ARG A 14 -7.36 14.14 1.31
C ARG A 14 -6.61 12.80 1.26
N LYS A 15 -7.25 11.71 0.86
CA LYS A 15 -6.60 10.41 0.65
C LYS A 15 -5.61 10.47 -0.53
N ILE A 16 -6.02 11.02 -1.67
CA ILE A 16 -5.18 11.17 -2.87
C ILE A 16 -3.97 12.04 -2.55
N ASN A 17 -4.16 13.21 -1.95
CA ASN A 17 -3.04 14.11 -1.62
C ASN A 17 -2.01 13.44 -0.68
N ARG A 18 -2.48 12.62 0.26
CA ARG A 18 -1.60 11.82 1.13
C ARG A 18 -0.75 10.84 0.32
N LEU A 19 -1.37 10.07 -0.56
CA LEU A 19 -0.69 9.09 -1.39
C LEU A 19 0.30 9.74 -2.37
N VAL A 20 -0.08 10.86 -2.98
CA VAL A 20 0.79 11.63 -3.88
C VAL A 20 2.03 12.14 -3.12
N MET A 21 1.87 12.65 -1.90
CA MET A 21 3.00 13.08 -1.10
C MET A 21 3.92 11.90 -0.75
N LEU A 22 3.35 10.75 -0.35
CA LEU A 22 4.15 9.55 -0.08
C LEU A 22 4.91 9.08 -1.31
N TYR A 23 4.30 9.11 -2.50
CA TYR A 23 4.96 8.82 -3.76
C TYR A 23 6.14 9.78 -4.01
N LYS A 24 5.92 11.09 -3.86
CA LYS A 24 6.98 12.08 -4.05
C LYS A 24 8.16 11.87 -3.08
N VAL A 25 7.87 11.50 -1.83
CA VAL A 25 8.90 11.15 -0.85
C VAL A 25 9.63 9.87 -1.26
N ALA A 26 8.91 8.82 -1.65
CA ALA A 26 9.49 7.55 -2.07
C ALA A 26 10.39 7.67 -3.31
N GLU A 27 10.03 8.52 -4.28
CA GLU A 27 10.81 8.81 -5.48
C GLU A 27 11.88 9.89 -5.28
N VAL A 28 12.08 10.39 -4.05
CA VAL A 28 13.07 11.43 -3.73
C VAL A 28 12.83 12.73 -4.52
N LEU A 29 11.59 13.02 -4.87
CA LEU A 29 11.17 14.27 -5.53
C LEU A 29 11.02 15.43 -4.53
N VAL A 30 11.12 15.14 -3.22
CA VAL A 30 11.09 16.13 -2.13
C VAL A 30 12.50 16.23 -1.53
N PRO A 31 13.29 17.25 -1.88
CA PRO A 31 14.68 17.35 -1.44
C PRO A 31 14.82 17.58 0.08
N ALA A 32 13.79 18.10 0.74
CA ALA A 32 13.81 18.39 2.17
C ALA A 32 13.59 17.16 3.08
N ILE A 33 13.22 16.00 2.52
CA ILE A 33 12.88 14.80 3.30
C ILE A 33 13.72 13.63 2.79
N PRO A 34 14.73 13.18 3.55
CA PRO A 34 15.52 12.00 3.16
C PRO A 34 14.66 10.74 3.25
N ALA A 35 14.28 10.20 2.08
CA ALA A 35 13.41 9.04 1.98
C ALA A 35 13.96 7.81 2.72
N THR A 36 15.28 7.63 2.71
CA THR A 36 15.99 6.52 3.37
C THR A 36 15.86 6.52 4.90
N GLU A 37 15.69 7.69 5.50
CA GLU A 37 15.53 7.82 6.96
C GLU A 37 14.07 7.62 7.38
N CYS A 38 13.14 8.08 6.54
CA CYS A 38 11.71 8.07 6.83
C CYS A 38 11.01 6.77 6.41
N LEU A 39 11.44 6.14 5.32
CA LEU A 39 10.81 4.97 4.73
C LEU A 39 11.78 3.80 4.72
N LYS A 40 11.36 2.70 5.35
CA LYS A 40 12.05 1.41 5.22
C LYS A 40 11.22 0.53 4.31
N THR A 41 11.81 0.04 3.23
CA THR A 41 11.18 -0.96 2.39
C THR A 41 11.04 -2.26 3.18
N ALA A 42 9.86 -2.88 3.11
CA ALA A 42 9.69 -4.23 3.59
C ALA A 42 10.43 -5.16 2.63
N SER A 43 11.23 -6.08 3.16
CA SER A 43 11.68 -7.21 2.35
C SER A 43 10.43 -7.94 1.87
N VAL A 44 10.33 -8.17 0.56
CA VAL A 44 9.29 -9.02 -0.02
C VAL A 44 9.36 -10.36 0.72
N LYS A 45 8.28 -10.74 1.42
CA LYS A 45 8.22 -12.06 2.04
C LYS A 45 8.33 -13.10 0.93
N ARG A 46 9.09 -14.17 1.18
CA ARG A 46 9.34 -15.26 0.22
C ARG A 46 8.03 -15.68 -0.44
N HIS A 47 7.99 -15.71 -1.77
CA HIS A 47 6.84 -16.23 -2.51
C HIS A 47 6.68 -17.72 -2.18
N ILE A 48 5.74 -18.06 -1.31
CA ILE A 48 5.45 -19.45 -0.98
C ILE A 48 4.64 -20.01 -2.16
N LYS A 49 5.14 -21.07 -2.79
CA LYS A 49 4.40 -21.74 -3.86
C LYS A 49 3.38 -22.68 -3.22
N ALA A 50 2.11 -22.53 -3.57
CA ALA A 50 1.09 -23.50 -3.20
C ALA A 50 1.47 -24.87 -3.80
N LYS A 51 1.60 -25.89 -2.94
CA LYS A 51 1.84 -27.26 -3.39
C LYS A 51 0.50 -27.88 -3.73
N GLN A 52 0.33 -28.29 -4.98
CA GLN A 52 -0.83 -29.05 -5.42
C GLN A 52 -0.56 -30.54 -5.22
N TYR A 53 -1.53 -31.24 -4.64
CA TYR A 53 -1.51 -32.69 -4.54
C TYR A 53 -2.50 -33.23 -5.56
N ARG A 54 -2.06 -34.19 -6.41
CA ARG A 54 -3.00 -34.88 -7.30
C ARG A 54 -4.02 -35.61 -6.41
N ASP A 55 -5.29 -35.47 -6.77
CA ASP A 55 -6.43 -36.15 -6.15
C ASP A 55 -6.85 -35.63 -4.75
N CYS A 56 -6.48 -34.40 -4.39
CA CYS A 56 -6.91 -33.77 -3.15
C CYS A 56 -7.44 -32.34 -3.38
N VAL A 57 -8.62 -32.03 -2.84
CA VAL A 57 -9.12 -30.65 -2.76
C VAL A 57 -8.53 -30.00 -1.51
N THR A 58 -7.46 -29.23 -1.66
CA THR A 58 -6.91 -28.40 -0.58
C THR A 58 -7.29 -26.93 -0.78
N SER A 59 -7.96 -26.33 0.20
CA SER A 59 -8.12 -24.87 0.28
C SER A 59 -6.81 -24.25 0.75
N ASN A 60 -5.88 -24.02 -0.18
CA ASN A 60 -4.56 -23.51 0.19
C ASN A 60 -4.67 -22.02 0.54
N ILE A 61 -4.44 -21.66 1.80
CA ILE A 61 -4.48 -20.27 2.30
C ILE A 61 -3.49 -19.37 1.52
N ILE A 62 -2.46 -19.99 0.93
CA ILE A 62 -1.47 -19.34 0.09
C ILE A 62 -2.09 -18.81 -1.21
N ASP A 63 -3.11 -19.47 -1.78
CA ASP A 63 -3.79 -19.00 -3.00
C ASP A 63 -4.57 -17.70 -2.76
N ASN A 64 -4.90 -17.39 -1.49
CA ASN A 64 -5.53 -16.14 -1.08
C ASN A 64 -4.51 -15.04 -0.72
N GLN A 65 -3.20 -15.31 -0.79
CA GLN A 65 -2.18 -14.29 -0.52
C GLN A 65 -1.98 -13.39 -1.74
N VAL A 66 -2.64 -12.24 -1.75
CA VAL A 66 -2.44 -11.21 -2.76
C VAL A 66 -1.33 -10.24 -2.29
N ILE A 67 -0.19 -10.24 -2.98
CA ILE A 67 0.82 -9.18 -2.85
C ILE A 67 0.42 -8.05 -3.79
N ASN A 68 -0.32 -7.08 -3.27
CA ASN A 68 -0.92 -6.02 -4.10
C ASN A 68 0.06 -4.94 -4.57
N ASN A 69 1.23 -4.79 -3.96
CA ASN A 69 2.15 -3.70 -4.27
C ASN A 69 3.61 -4.17 -4.29
N ASP A 70 4.36 -3.79 -5.32
CA ASP A 70 5.78 -4.15 -5.50
C ASP A 70 6.68 -3.33 -4.55
N ARG A 71 6.21 -2.18 -4.08
CA ARG A 71 6.92 -1.29 -3.14
C ARG A 71 6.14 -1.19 -1.83
N VAL A 72 6.41 -2.13 -0.92
CA VAL A 72 5.81 -2.17 0.42
C VAL A 72 6.74 -1.46 1.41
N PHE A 73 6.18 -0.60 2.27
CA PHE A 73 6.92 0.06 3.34
C PHE A 73 6.56 -0.51 4.71
N VAL A 74 7.56 -0.60 5.60
CA VAL A 74 7.41 -1.02 7.00
C VAL A 74 7.28 0.20 7.89
N ILE A 75 6.27 0.17 8.73
CA ILE A 75 6.10 1.12 9.81
C ILE A 75 6.96 0.64 10.98
N LYS A 76 7.86 1.48 11.51
CA LYS A 76 8.56 1.17 12.77
C LYS A 76 7.53 0.96 13.87
N ASN A 77 7.66 -0.12 14.63
CA ASN A 77 6.76 -0.40 15.73
C ASN A 77 7.07 0.55 16.89
N THR A 78 6.34 1.66 16.95
CA THR A 78 6.47 2.68 17.99
C THR A 78 5.10 2.89 18.62
N ASN A 79 4.99 2.65 19.92
CA ASN A 79 3.72 2.65 20.65
C ASN A 79 3.24 4.06 21.06
N SER A 80 3.73 5.14 20.41
CA SER A 80 3.29 6.49 20.75
C SER A 80 2.01 6.86 20.02
N LEU A 81 1.05 7.43 20.75
CA LEU A 81 -0.22 7.89 20.18
C LEU A 81 -0.02 8.91 19.05
N GLN A 82 1.00 9.76 19.18
CA GLN A 82 1.40 10.75 18.17
C GLN A 82 1.88 10.07 16.89
N PHE A 83 2.68 9.01 17.00
CA PHE A 83 3.19 8.26 15.86
C PHE A 83 2.06 7.48 15.17
N ASN A 84 1.17 6.84 15.93
CA ASN A 84 0.01 6.12 15.39
C ASN A 84 -0.97 7.04 14.64
N ASN A 85 -1.05 8.31 15.05
CA ASN A 85 -1.84 9.31 14.36
C ASN A 85 -1.07 10.11 13.31
N SER A 86 0.21 9.81 13.11
CA SER A 86 1.04 10.52 12.15
C SER A 86 0.55 10.29 10.73
N PHE A 87 0.85 11.27 9.89
CA PHE A 87 0.59 11.25 8.46
C PHE A 87 1.13 9.98 7.79
N PHE A 88 2.37 9.59 8.12
CA PHE A 88 3.07 8.50 7.46
C PHE A 88 2.47 7.14 7.78
N VAL A 89 2.13 6.86 9.04
CA VAL A 89 1.55 5.55 9.45
C VAL A 89 0.25 5.27 8.72
N LYS A 90 -0.69 6.23 8.74
CA LYS A 90 -1.99 6.07 8.07
C LYS A 90 -1.84 5.97 6.55
N THR A 91 -0.88 6.69 5.97
CA THR A 91 -0.68 6.71 4.51
C THR A 91 0.02 5.46 4.01
N ILE A 92 1.01 4.94 4.74
CA ILE A 92 1.72 3.68 4.42
C ILE A 92 0.74 2.50 4.46
N MET A 93 -0.15 2.44 5.45
CA MET A 93 -1.19 1.41 5.47
C MET A 93 -2.05 1.47 4.21
N VAL A 94 -2.55 2.64 3.84
CA VAL A 94 -3.36 2.80 2.61
C VAL A 94 -2.56 2.45 1.36
N TRP A 95 -1.31 2.87 1.28
CA TRP A 95 -0.39 2.59 0.16
C TRP A 95 -0.16 1.10 -0.05
N ASN A 96 0.12 0.37 1.02
CA ASN A 96 0.38 -1.06 0.97
C ASN A 96 -0.86 -1.86 0.53
N HIS A 97 -2.07 -1.31 0.70
CA HIS A 97 -3.34 -1.91 0.28
C HIS A 97 -3.87 -1.34 -1.05
N LEU A 98 -3.09 -0.50 -1.75
CA LEU A 98 -3.49 -0.08 -3.10
C LEU A 98 -3.49 -1.31 -4.02
N GLU A 99 -4.63 -1.59 -4.62
CA GLU A 99 -4.71 -2.57 -5.69
C GLU A 99 -3.80 -2.13 -6.83
N LYS A 100 -3.06 -3.08 -7.39
CA LYS A 100 -2.22 -2.82 -8.57
C LYS A 100 -3.17 -2.44 -9.71
N SER A 101 -3.21 -1.15 -10.06
CA SER A 101 -3.96 -0.67 -11.21
C SER A 101 -3.29 -1.22 -12.48
N GLY A 102 -3.74 -2.38 -12.93
CA GLY A 102 -3.26 -3.01 -14.17
C GLY A 102 -2.68 -4.41 -14.01
N SER A 103 -3.49 -5.38 -13.59
CA SER A 103 -3.56 -6.62 -14.36
C SER A 103 -4.98 -6.73 -14.90
N ARG A 104 -5.21 -6.20 -16.10
CA ARG A 104 -6.27 -6.74 -16.95
C ARG A 104 -5.96 -8.23 -17.10
N ARG A 105 -6.62 -9.06 -16.29
CA ARG A 105 -6.93 -10.44 -16.65
C ARG A 105 -8.16 -10.35 -17.55
N ASP A 106 -7.95 -9.84 -18.75
CA ASP A 106 -8.82 -10.15 -19.86
C ASP A 106 -8.31 -11.52 -20.36
N SER A 107 -9.01 -12.58 -19.97
CA SER A 107 -8.88 -13.94 -20.49
C SER A 107 -10.24 -14.58 -20.44
#